data_AF-A0A922ADC9-F1
#
_entry.id   AF-A0A922ADC9-F1
#
_cell.length_a   1.000
_cell.length_b   1.000
_cell.length_c   1.000
_cell.angle_alpha   90.00
_cell.angle_beta   90.00
_cell.angle_gamma   90.00
#
_symmetry.space_group_name_H-M   'P 1'
#
loop_
_entity.id
_entity.type
_entity.pdbx_description
1 polymer ?
#
loop_
_entity_poly.entity_id
_entity_poly.type
_entity_poly.pdbx_seq_one_letter_code
_entity_poly.pdbx_strand_id
1 'polypeptide(L)'
;MVAINPSMVIGPLLQPTLNTSAAAISNLVNGAQAFPNLSFGWINVKDVANAHVQAYEIPSASGRYCLVERVAHNSEVVRILSELYPSLQLPEKCADDKPFVPTYQVSKEKAKSLGIEFIPLDVSLKETVDSLKEKNFVNF
;
A
#
# COMPACT_ATOMS: atom_id res chain seq x y z
N MET A 1 -9.09 -25.63 2.56
CA MET A 1 -9.24 -24.47 1.65
C MET A 1 -8.68 -23.23 2.33
N VAL A 2 -7.89 -22.46 1.60
CA VAL A 2 -7.19 -21.25 2.07
C VAL A 2 -7.54 -20.09 1.14
N ALA A 3 -7.66 -18.89 1.69
CA ALA A 3 -7.78 -17.65 0.92
C ALA A 3 -6.93 -16.53 1.54
N ILE A 4 -6.22 -15.81 0.69
CA ILE A 4 -5.45 -14.61 1.05
C ILE A 4 -6.29 -13.39 0.63
N ASN A 5 -6.55 -12.49 1.57
CA ASN A 5 -7.40 -11.32 1.38
C ASN A 5 -6.58 -10.03 1.58
N PRO A 6 -5.84 -9.57 0.56
CA PRO A 6 -5.10 -8.31 0.62
C PRO A 6 -6.03 -7.10 0.43
N SER A 7 -5.56 -5.92 0.87
CA SER A 7 -6.17 -4.63 0.51
C SER A 7 -5.40 -3.96 -0.64
N MET A 8 -5.10 -2.67 -0.59
CA MET A 8 -4.30 -2.00 -1.63
C MET A 8 -2.87 -2.54 -1.63
N VAL A 9 -2.47 -3.18 -2.74
CA VAL A 9 -1.16 -3.84 -2.86
C VAL A 9 -0.19 -2.94 -3.61
N ILE A 10 0.84 -2.49 -2.91
CA ILE A 10 1.90 -1.61 -3.42
C ILE A 10 3.29 -2.22 -3.18
N GLY A 11 4.34 -1.55 -3.62
CA GLY A 11 5.73 -2.02 -3.55
C GLY A 11 6.40 -1.98 -4.92
N PRO A 12 7.54 -2.69 -5.09
CA PRO A 12 8.28 -2.66 -6.34
C PRO A 12 7.48 -3.31 -7.48
N LEU A 13 7.59 -2.73 -8.67
CA LEU A 13 6.92 -3.21 -9.87
C LEU A 13 7.85 -4.16 -10.64
N LEU A 14 7.33 -5.31 -11.06
CA LEU A 14 8.06 -6.20 -11.97
C LEU A 14 7.64 -5.93 -13.42
N GLN A 15 6.34 -5.84 -13.67
CA GLN A 15 5.75 -5.59 -14.97
C GLN A 15 5.78 -4.11 -15.38
N PRO A 16 5.73 -3.78 -16.69
CA PRO A 16 5.73 -2.42 -17.21
C PRO A 16 4.31 -1.81 -17.26
N THR A 17 3.44 -2.15 -16.31
CA THR A 17 2.07 -1.63 -16.20
C THR A 17 1.68 -1.43 -14.74
N LEU A 18 0.78 -0.48 -14.49
CA LEU A 18 0.30 -0.19 -13.14
C LEU A 18 -0.98 -0.97 -12.83
N ASN A 19 -1.07 -1.52 -11.61
CA ASN A 19 -2.36 -1.87 -11.02
C ASN A 19 -3.03 -0.61 -10.44
N THR A 20 -4.28 -0.72 -9.99
CA THR A 20 -5.02 0.39 -9.38
C THR A 20 -4.29 1.01 -8.18
N SER A 21 -3.67 0.19 -7.34
CA SER A 21 -3.00 0.65 -6.11
C SER A 21 -1.73 1.46 -6.39
N ALA A 22 -0.87 1.00 -7.30
CA ALA A 22 0.31 1.75 -7.74
C ALA A 22 -0.07 3.00 -8.54
N ALA A 23 -1.13 2.94 -9.36
CA ALA A 23 -1.65 4.10 -10.06
C ALA A 23 -2.15 5.19 -9.10
N ALA A 24 -2.75 4.82 -7.96
CA ALA A 24 -3.14 5.78 -6.93
C ALA A 24 -1.92 6.54 -6.36
N ILE A 25 -0.82 5.83 -6.07
CA ILE A 25 0.43 6.46 -5.62
C ILE A 25 1.04 7.31 -6.74
N SER A 26 1.09 6.80 -7.97
CA SER A 26 1.57 7.53 -9.14
C SER A 26 0.83 8.85 -9.35
N ASN A 27 -0.49 8.88 -9.16
CA ASN A 27 -1.27 10.10 -9.28
C ASN A 27 -0.91 11.13 -8.21
N LEU A 28 -0.72 10.72 -6.96
CA LEU A 28 -0.33 11.62 -5.87
C LEU A 28 1.02 12.29 -6.11
N VAL A 29 1.98 11.55 -6.68
CA VAL A 29 3.35 12.04 -6.92
C VAL A 29 3.54 12.69 -8.29
N ASN A 30 2.51 12.73 -9.13
CA ASN A 30 2.59 13.24 -10.51
C ASN A 30 1.61 14.39 -10.74
N GLY A 31 1.66 15.40 -9.86
CA GLY A 31 0.96 16.68 -10.06
C GLY A 31 -0.53 16.68 -9.71
N ALA A 32 -1.01 15.76 -8.87
CA ALA A 32 -2.36 15.86 -8.32
C ALA A 32 -2.54 17.18 -7.55
N GLN A 33 -3.66 17.87 -7.80
CA GLN A 33 -4.00 19.12 -7.10
C GLN A 33 -4.58 18.87 -5.70
N ALA A 34 -5.21 17.71 -5.51
CA ALA A 34 -5.81 17.30 -4.25
C ALA A 34 -5.70 15.78 -4.04
N PHE A 35 -5.63 15.34 -2.79
CA PHE A 35 -5.72 13.93 -2.41
C PHE A 35 -7.17 13.55 -2.06
N PRO A 36 -7.61 12.31 -2.34
CA PRO A 36 -8.99 11.91 -2.09
C PRO A 36 -9.30 11.73 -0.60
N ASN A 37 -10.52 12.08 -0.16
CA ASN A 37 -11.02 11.82 1.19
C ASN A 37 -11.39 10.33 1.36
N LEU A 38 -10.38 9.46 1.35
CA LEU A 38 -10.53 8.00 1.40
C LEU A 38 -9.46 7.39 2.29
N SER A 39 -9.86 6.35 3.03
CA SER A 39 -8.99 5.51 3.86
C SER A 39 -8.97 4.10 3.33
N PHE A 40 -7.78 3.57 3.05
CA PHE A 40 -7.60 2.21 2.54
C PHE A 40 -6.62 1.42 3.41
N GLY A 41 -6.79 0.10 3.42
CA GLY A 41 -5.76 -0.80 3.92
C GLY A 41 -4.61 -0.87 2.90
N TRP A 42 -3.38 -0.92 3.40
CA TRP A 42 -2.18 -1.02 2.57
C TRP A 42 -1.37 -2.25 2.95
N ILE A 43 -0.75 -2.89 1.96
CA ILE A 43 0.12 -4.06 2.14
C ILE A 43 1.20 -4.07 1.06
N ASN A 44 2.40 -4.54 1.40
CA ASN A 44 3.48 -4.73 0.43
C ASN A 44 3.22 -5.99 -0.42
N VAL A 45 3.50 -5.91 -1.72
CA VAL A 45 3.36 -7.02 -2.67
C VAL A 45 4.22 -8.23 -2.29
N LYS A 46 5.39 -8.02 -1.68
CA LYS A 46 6.27 -9.09 -1.20
C LYS A 46 5.62 -9.87 -0.06
N ASP A 47 4.94 -9.19 0.86
CA ASP A 47 4.21 -9.83 1.97
C ASP A 47 3.05 -10.67 1.44
N VAL A 48 2.33 -10.15 0.44
CA VAL A 48 1.24 -10.89 -0.20
C VAL A 48 1.79 -12.14 -0.89
N ALA A 49 2.88 -12.04 -1.65
CA ALA A 49 3.49 -13.19 -2.31
C ALA A 49 3.96 -14.24 -1.30
N ASN A 50 4.68 -13.82 -0.24
CA ASN A 50 5.14 -14.69 0.82
C ASN A 50 3.96 -15.37 1.55
N ALA A 51 2.88 -14.64 1.83
CA ALA A 51 1.68 -15.20 2.46
C ALA A 51 1.03 -16.30 1.63
N HIS A 52 1.02 -16.18 0.30
CA HIS A 52 0.51 -17.25 -0.56
C HIS A 52 1.40 -18.50 -0.49
N VAL A 53 2.72 -18.34 -0.55
CA VAL A 53 3.68 -19.46 -0.44
C VAL A 53 3.52 -20.15 0.91
N GLN A 54 3.61 -19.39 2.01
CA GLN A 54 3.50 -19.93 3.37
C GLN A 54 2.16 -20.62 3.61
N ALA A 55 1.05 -20.04 3.14
CA ALA A 55 -0.27 -20.66 3.33
C ALA A 55 -0.48 -21.92 2.49
N TYR A 56 0.31 -22.11 1.42
CA TYR A 56 0.33 -23.34 0.63
C TYR A 56 1.22 -24.41 1.29
N GLU A 57 2.40 -24.02 1.77
CA GLU A 57 3.41 -24.94 2.30
C GLU A 57 3.10 -25.42 3.73
N ILE A 58 2.46 -24.60 4.56
CA ILE A 58 2.14 -24.94 5.95
C ILE A 58 0.89 -25.84 6.00
N PRO A 59 0.99 -27.13 6.39
CA PRO A 59 -0.14 -28.06 6.33
C PRO A 59 -1.32 -27.70 7.24
N SER A 60 -1.06 -26.95 8.32
CA SER A 60 -2.08 -26.48 9.24
C SER A 60 -2.79 -25.20 8.79
N ALA A 61 -2.37 -24.58 7.67
CA ALA A 61 -2.98 -23.36 7.15
C ALA A 61 -4.42 -23.64 6.69
N SER A 62 -5.36 -22.80 7.11
CA SER A 62 -6.78 -23.01 6.79
C SER A 62 -7.60 -21.72 6.88
N GLY A 63 -8.68 -21.65 6.11
CA GLY A 63 -9.61 -20.52 6.12
C GLY A 63 -9.03 -19.26 5.47
N ARG A 64 -9.41 -18.08 5.97
CA ARG A 64 -9.11 -16.78 5.36
C ARG A 64 -8.04 -16.02 6.14
N TYR A 65 -7.14 -15.32 5.45
CA TYR A 65 -6.05 -14.52 6.02
C TYR A 65 -6.15 -13.07 5.54
N CYS A 66 -6.33 -12.12 6.45
CA CYS A 66 -6.31 -10.69 6.12
C CYS A 66 -4.88 -10.20 5.96
N LEU A 67 -4.57 -9.59 4.83
CA LEU A 67 -3.25 -9.05 4.50
C LEU A 67 -3.33 -7.53 4.39
N VAL A 68 -3.19 -6.87 5.54
CA VAL A 68 -3.20 -5.41 5.70
C VAL A 68 -2.17 -5.03 6.76
N GLU A 69 -1.14 -4.28 6.40
CA GLU A 69 -0.16 -3.74 7.35
C GLU A 69 -0.81 -2.63 8.17
N ARG A 70 -1.44 -1.64 7.54
CA ARG A 70 -2.31 -0.69 8.26
C ARG A 70 -3.31 -0.04 7.34
N VAL A 71 -4.34 0.55 7.93
CA VAL A 71 -5.28 1.42 7.23
C VAL A 71 -4.81 2.85 7.40
N ALA A 72 -4.64 3.57 6.29
CA ALA A 72 -4.21 4.95 6.29
C ALA A 72 -5.13 5.78 5.40
N HIS A 73 -5.46 6.99 5.88
CA HIS A 73 -6.08 8.02 5.07
C HIS A 73 -5.07 8.58 4.07
N ASN A 74 -5.51 9.05 2.90
CA ASN A 74 -4.60 9.60 1.90
C ASN A 74 -3.80 10.81 2.40
N SER A 75 -4.30 11.57 3.39
CA SER A 75 -3.52 12.65 4.02
C SER A 75 -2.28 12.11 4.75
N GLU A 76 -2.37 10.93 5.38
CA GLU A 76 -1.22 10.29 6.00
C GLU A 76 -0.25 9.75 4.95
N VAL A 77 -0.77 9.17 3.85
CA VAL A 77 0.05 8.73 2.72
C VAL A 77 0.86 9.90 2.14
N VAL A 78 0.20 11.04 1.90
CA VAL A 78 0.87 12.28 1.44
C VAL A 78 1.90 12.77 2.45
N ARG A 79 1.58 12.76 3.75
CA ARG A 79 2.55 13.13 4.80
C ARG A 79 3.81 12.27 4.73
N ILE A 80 3.66 10.94 4.67
CA ILE A 80 4.80 10.02 4.56
C ILE A 80 5.61 10.29 3.28
N LEU A 81 4.93 10.48 2.15
CA LEU A 81 5.60 10.81 0.89
C LEU A 81 6.38 12.13 0.98
N SER A 82 5.85 13.14 1.68
CA SER A 82 6.55 14.42 1.90
C SER A 82 7.79 14.28 2.77
N GLU A 83 7.77 13.36 3.75
CA GLU A 83 8.92 13.05 4.60
C GLU A 83 10.01 12.27 3.83
N LEU A 84 9.60 11.32 2.99
CA LEU A 84 10.51 10.53 2.16
C LEU A 84 11.11 11.32 0.98
N TYR A 85 10.34 12.25 0.41
CA TYR A 85 10.71 13.02 -0.78
C TYR A 85 10.39 14.52 -0.61
N PRO A 86 11.17 15.27 0.21
CA PRO A 86 10.85 16.67 0.53
C PRO A 86 10.82 17.64 -0.65
N SER A 87 11.45 17.30 -1.77
CA SER A 87 11.46 18.12 -3.00
C SER A 87 10.30 17.83 -3.94
N LEU A 88 9.49 16.80 -3.66
CA LEU A 88 8.39 16.40 -4.51
C LEU A 88 7.17 17.31 -4.28
N GLN A 89 6.60 17.80 -5.38
CA GLN A 89 5.33 18.51 -5.32
C GLN A 89 4.20 17.52 -5.07
N LEU A 90 3.57 17.61 -3.90
CA LEU A 90 2.46 16.77 -3.47
C LEU A 90 1.20 17.61 -3.25
N PRO A 91 -0.01 17.02 -3.40
CA PRO A 91 -1.25 17.73 -3.09
C PRO A 91 -1.33 18.09 -1.61
N GLU A 92 -1.54 19.36 -1.29
CA GLU A 92 -1.73 19.83 0.09
C GLU A 92 -3.21 19.81 0.54
N LYS A 93 -4.14 19.75 -0.41
CA LYS A 93 -5.58 19.86 -0.15
C LYS A 93 -6.29 18.52 -0.29
N CYS A 94 -7.31 18.32 0.54
CA CYS A 94 -8.27 17.24 0.37
C CYS A 94 -9.21 17.54 -0.81
N ALA A 95 -9.73 16.50 -1.47
CA ALA A 95 -10.65 16.64 -2.60
C ALA A 95 -12.04 17.18 -2.21
N ASP A 96 -12.41 17.09 -0.93
CA ASP A 96 -13.60 17.71 -0.35
C ASP A 96 -13.34 18.23 1.07
N ASP A 97 -14.27 19.03 1.58
CA ASP A 97 -14.21 19.65 2.92
C ASP A 97 -14.92 18.81 4.00
N LYS A 98 -15.26 17.55 3.72
CA LYS A 98 -15.93 16.69 4.71
C LYS A 98 -14.92 16.21 5.75
N PRO A 99 -15.37 15.79 6.94
CA PRO A 99 -14.51 15.09 7.89
C PRO A 99 -13.79 13.91 7.21
N PHE A 100 -12.53 13.69 7.57
CA PHE A 100 -11.76 12.61 6.98
C PHE A 100 -12.39 11.25 7.28
N VAL A 101 -12.43 10.38 6.28
CA VAL A 101 -12.90 9.01 6.45
C VAL A 101 -12.04 8.34 7.53
N PRO A 102 -12.63 7.84 8.63
CA PRO A 102 -11.87 7.32 9.74
C PRO A 102 -11.09 6.07 9.34
N THR A 103 -9.92 5.89 9.96
CA THR A 103 -9.15 4.65 9.86
C THR A 103 -9.73 3.60 10.83
N TYR A 104 -9.40 2.33 10.57
CA TYR A 104 -9.76 1.21 11.43
C TYR A 104 -8.60 0.21 11.48
N GLN A 105 -8.68 -0.76 12.39
CA GLN A 105 -7.66 -1.80 12.49
C GLN A 105 -8.12 -3.07 11.80
N VAL A 106 -7.18 -3.77 11.17
CA VAL A 106 -7.39 -5.10 10.60
C VAL A 106 -6.50 -6.08 11.35
N SER A 107 -7.07 -7.19 11.81
CA SER A 107 -6.31 -8.22 12.53
C SER A 107 -5.21 -8.80 11.65
N LYS A 108 -4.02 -8.90 12.24
CA LYS A 108 -2.83 -9.51 11.62
C LYS A 108 -2.49 -10.88 12.19
N GLU A 109 -3.19 -11.31 13.24
CA GLU A 109 -2.81 -12.48 14.04
C GLU A 109 -2.64 -13.72 13.18
N LYS A 110 -3.60 -13.95 12.29
CA LYS A 110 -3.57 -15.12 11.42
C LYS A 110 -2.50 -15.06 10.34
N ALA A 111 -2.23 -13.87 9.79
CA ALA A 111 -1.11 -13.71 8.85
C ALA A 111 0.24 -13.94 9.56
N LYS A 112 0.38 -13.43 10.79
CA LYS A 112 1.56 -13.70 11.64
C LYS A 112 1.71 -15.18 11.98
N SER A 113 0.62 -15.93 12.10
CA SER A 113 0.69 -17.40 12.30
C SER A 113 1.23 -18.16 11.09
N LEU A 114 1.34 -17.51 9.91
CA LEU A 114 2.05 -18.03 8.74
C LEU A 114 3.53 -17.59 8.69
N GLY A 115 4.02 -16.91 9.73
CA GLY A 115 5.37 -16.34 9.74
C GLY A 115 5.50 -15.05 8.92
N ILE A 116 4.40 -14.34 8.65
CA ILE A 116 4.46 -13.06 7.93
C ILE A 116 4.88 -11.94 8.86
N GLU A 117 6.04 -11.38 8.56
CA GLU A 117 6.51 -10.09 9.08
C GLU A 117 6.13 -9.01 8.07
N PHE A 118 5.34 -8.04 8.50
CA PHE A 118 4.79 -7.03 7.62
C PHE A 118 5.82 -5.93 7.34
N ILE A 119 6.05 -5.65 6.05
CA ILE A 119 6.86 -4.51 5.62
C ILE A 119 6.09 -3.21 5.91
N PRO A 120 6.68 -2.26 6.66
CA PRO A 120 6.02 -1.00 6.99
C PRO A 120 5.55 -0.21 5.76
N LEU A 121 4.47 0.55 5.91
CA LEU A 121 3.88 1.34 4.82
C LEU A 121 4.85 2.37 4.21
N ASP A 122 5.68 3.02 5.01
CA ASP A 122 6.68 3.99 4.53
C ASP A 122 7.73 3.32 3.62
N VAL A 123 8.21 2.14 4.01
CA VAL A 123 9.10 1.32 3.16
C VAL A 123 8.39 0.95 1.86
N SER A 124 7.13 0.50 1.94
CA SER A 124 6.34 0.10 0.77
C SER A 124 6.05 1.26 -0.19
N LEU A 125 5.78 2.46 0.35
CA LEU A 125 5.60 3.69 -0.44
C LEU A 125 6.89 4.10 -1.12
N LYS A 126 8.02 4.06 -0.41
CA LYS A 126 9.35 4.32 -0.97
C LYS A 126 9.65 3.39 -2.15
N GLU A 127 9.49 2.08 -1.95
CA GLU A 127 9.70 1.08 -3.01
C GLU A 127 8.79 1.31 -4.22
N THR A 128 7.56 1.75 -3.99
CA THR A 128 6.61 2.06 -5.07
C THR A 128 7.07 3.28 -5.88
N VAL A 129 7.41 4.38 -5.21
CA VAL A 129 7.84 5.62 -5.87
C VAL A 129 9.16 5.43 -6.61
N ASP A 130 10.13 4.76 -5.99
CA ASP A 130 11.41 4.44 -6.62
C ASP A 130 11.17 3.59 -7.89
N SER A 131 10.30 2.58 -7.83
CA SER A 131 9.99 1.74 -9.00
C SER A 131 9.19 2.48 -10.09
N LEU A 132 8.31 3.43 -9.72
CA LEU A 132 7.64 4.30 -10.67
C LEU A 132 8.62 5.19 -11.44
N LYS A 133 9.65 5.72 -10.76
CA LYS A 133 10.74 6.47 -11.40
C LYS A 133 11.56 5.58 -12.34
N GLU A 134 12.03 4.43 -11.84
CA GLU A 134 12.84 3.48 -12.61
C GLU A 134 12.16 3.03 -13.91
N LYS A 135 10.83 2.92 -13.89
CA LYS A 135 10.01 2.52 -15.05
C LYS A 135 9.44 3.69 -15.85
N ASN A 136 9.85 4.93 -15.57
CA ASN A 136 9.44 6.16 -16.27
C ASN A 136 7.92 6.44 -16.25
N PHE A 137 7.21 6.01 -15.20
CA PHE A 137 5.80 6.39 -15.01
C PHE A 137 5.64 7.82 -14.48
N VAL A 138 6.68 8.34 -13.83
CA VAL A 138 6.73 9.67 -13.21
C VAL A 138 8.10 10.29 -13.49
N ASN A 139 8.13 11.60 -13.74
CA ASN A 139 9.34 12.32 -14.13
C ASN A 139 9.54 13.52 -13.19
N PHE A 140 10.26 13.30 -12.08
CA PHE A 140 10.63 14.33 -11.11
C PHE A 140 11.94 14.00 -10.39
#